data_AF-A0AAI8QDD0-F1
#
_entry.id   AF-A0AAI8QDD0-F1
#
_cell.length_a   1.000
_cell.length_b   1.000
_cell.length_c   1.000
_cell.angle_alpha   90.00
_cell.angle_beta   90.00
_cell.angle_gamma   90.00
#
_symmetry.space_group_name_H-M   'P 1'
#
loop_
_entity.id
_entity.type
_entity.pdbx_description
1 polymer ?
#
loop_
_entity_poly.entity_id
_entity_poly.type
_entity_poly.pdbx_seq_one_letter_code
_entity_poly.pdbx_strand_id
1 'polypeptide(L)' 'MFALTSFGTSASFPSAERNHPALLVEAEGKRILVDCGKGTQRQLLRIAADFDHIVI' A
#
# COMPACT_ATOMS: atom_id res chain seq x y z
N MET A 1 -3.61 14.79 -10.19
CA MET A 1 -4.44 14.25 -9.09
C MET A 1 -3.50 13.71 -8.04
N PHE A 2 -3.79 13.94 -6.76
CA PHE A 2 -3.02 13.42 -5.63
C PHE A 2 -3.95 12.52 -4.81
N ALA A 3 -3.56 11.27 -4.58
CA ALA A 3 -4.32 10.31 -3.78
C ALA A 3 -3.41 9.47 -2.90
N LEU A 4 -3.97 8.99 -1.79
CA LEU A 4 -3.24 8.29 -0.74
C LEU A 4 -4.08 7.14 -0.23
N THR A 5 -3.57 5.91 -0.37
CA THR A 5 -4.27 4.69 0.03
C THR A 5 -3.45 3.94 1.08
N SER A 6 -4.04 3.69 2.24
CA SER A 6 -3.39 2.94 3.34
C SER A 6 -3.72 1.45 3.27
N PHE A 7 -2.70 0.60 3.30
CA PHE A 7 -2.84 -0.86 3.32
C PHE A 7 -2.63 -1.48 4.70
N GLY A 8 -2.11 -0.70 5.64
CA GLY A 8 -2.02 -1.06 7.05
C GLY A 8 -1.44 0.07 7.87
N THR A 9 -1.74 0.05 9.17
CA THR A 9 -1.42 1.13 10.12
C THR A 9 -0.87 0.60 11.44
N SER A 10 -0.63 -0.70 11.56
CA SER A 10 -0.08 -1.27 12.79
C SER A 10 1.40 -0.95 12.91
N ALA A 11 1.89 -0.75 14.14
CA ALA A 11 3.31 -0.58 14.44
C ALA A 11 3.89 -1.87 15.03
N SER A 12 5.09 -2.26 14.59
CA SER A 12 5.86 -3.43 15.02
C SER A 12 5.24 -4.80 14.73
N PHE A 13 4.02 -5.05 15.19
CA PHE A 13 3.31 -6.33 15.03
C PHE A 13 1.93 -6.12 14.38
N PRO A 14 1.51 -6.99 13.46
CA PRO A 14 0.17 -6.92 12.90
C PRO A 14 -0.86 -7.47 13.90
N SER A 15 -2.11 -7.09 13.73
CA SER A 15 -3.25 -7.73 14.39
C SER A 15 -4.17 -8.39 13.37
N ALA A 16 -5.21 -9.10 13.84
CA ALA A 16 -6.25 -9.63 12.97
C ALA A 16 -6.97 -8.54 12.15
N GLU A 17 -7.02 -7.32 12.68
CA GLU A 17 -7.74 -6.19 12.09
C GLU A 17 -6.82 -5.21 11.35
N ARG A 18 -5.53 -5.16 11.68
CA ARG A 18 -4.57 -4.17 11.14
C ARG A 18 -3.30 -4.84 10.63
N ASN A 19 -3.02 -4.66 9.33
CA ASN A 19 -1.76 -5.11 8.73
C ASN A 19 -0.59 -4.19 9.12
N HIS A 20 0.63 -4.65 8.78
CA HIS A 20 1.85 -3.84 8.78
C HIS A 20 1.70 -2.58 7.92
N PRO A 21 2.53 -1.54 8.18
CA PRO A 21 2.40 -0.28 7.49
C PRO A 21 2.78 -0.43 6.00
N ALA A 22 1.97 0.20 5.16
CA ALA A 22 2.23 0.39 3.73
C ALA A 22 1.25 1.43 3.17
N LEU A 23 1.76 2.29 2.30
CA LEU A 23 1.02 3.42 1.75
C LEU A 23 1.27 3.55 0.25
N LEU A 24 0.20 3.56 -0.54
CA LEU A 24 0.27 3.95 -1.95
C LEU A 24 0.05 5.45 -2.08
N VAL A 25 1.05 6.13 -2.62
CA VAL A 25 0.97 7.54 -3.02
C VAL A 25 0.83 7.59 -4.53
N GLU A 26 -0.25 8.22 -4.99
CA GLU A 26 -0.49 8.46 -6.41
C GLU A 26 -0.39 9.96 -6.69
N ALA A 27 0.62 10.37 -7.44
CA ALA A 27 0.89 11.77 -7.73
C ALA A 27 1.52 11.90 -9.12
N GLU A 28 1.04 12.86 -9.92
CA GLU A 28 1.60 13.17 -11.26
C GLU A 28 1.72 11.95 -12.19
N GLY A 29 0.75 11.04 -12.13
CA GLY A 29 0.76 9.79 -12.93
C GLY A 29 1.77 8.74 -12.43
N LYS A 30 2.46 9.01 -11.34
CA LYS A 30 3.36 8.06 -10.66
C LYS A 30 2.65 7.43 -9.48
N ARG A 31 3.04 6.18 -9.20
CA ARG A 31 2.60 5.41 -8.04
C ARG A 31 3.82 4.96 -7.25
N ILE A 32 3.89 5.39 -6.00
CA ILE A 32 5.00 5.13 -5.10
C ILE A 32 4.45 4.39 -3.88
N LEU A 33 5.03 3.25 -3.55
CA LEU A 33 4.70 2.48 -2.37
C LEU A 33 5.69 2.85 -1.26
N VAL A 34 5.21 3.58 -0.26
CA VAL A 34 5.99 3.93 0.94
C VAL A 34 5.73 2.86 2.00
N ASP A 35 6.79 2.24 2.49
CA ASP A 35 6.79 0.99 3.26
C ASP A 35 6.20 -0.22 2.51
N CYS A 36 6.70 -1.41 2.81
CA CYS A 36 6.20 -2.65 2.21
C CYS A 36 6.03 -3.73 3.28
N GLY A 37 5.19 -3.43 4.27
CA GLY A 37 4.84 -4.36 5.33
C GLY A 37 4.32 -5.70 4.82
N LYS A 38 4.50 -6.78 5.60
CA LYS A 38 3.98 -8.10 5.22
C LYS A 38 2.47 -8.05 4.98
N GLY A 39 2.05 -8.54 3.81
CA GLY A 39 0.65 -8.57 3.38
C GLY A 39 0.25 -7.43 2.43
N THR A 40 1.13 -6.46 2.17
CA THR A 40 0.89 -5.35 1.24
C THR A 40 0.53 -5.82 -0.16
N GLN A 41 1.25 -6.80 -0.71
CA GLN A 41 0.92 -7.41 -2.00
C GLN A 41 -0.52 -7.95 -2.05
N ARG A 42 -0.98 -8.60 -0.98
CA ARG A 42 -2.35 -9.12 -0.92
C ARG A 42 -3.39 -7.98 -0.89
N GLN A 43 -3.07 -6.85 -0.24
CA GLN A 43 -3.95 -5.69 -0.23
C GLN A 43 -3.97 -5.00 -1.61
N LEU A 44 -2.83 -4.89 -2.26
CA LEU A 44 -2.72 -4.40 -3.65
C LEU A 44 -3.62 -5.22 -4.58
N LEU A 45 -3.53 -6.55 -4.53
CA LEU A 45 -4.38 -7.43 -5.34
C LEU A 45 -5.89 -7.29 -5.03
N ARG A 46 -6.27 -6.94 -3.81
CA ARG A 46 -7.68 -6.78 -3.41
C ARG A 46 -8.33 -5.53 -3.98
N ILE A 47 -7.58 -4.45 -4.13
CA ILE A 47 -8.12 -3.20 -4.66
C ILE A 47 -8.23 -3.23 -6.19
N ALA A 48 -7.87 -4.35 -6.83
CA ALA A 48 -7.91 -4.57 -8.28
C ALA A 48 -7.31 -3.40 -9.07
N ALA A 49 -6.31 -2.73 -8.50
CA ALA A 49 -5.63 -1.68 -9.23
C ALA A 49 -4.76 -2.33 -10.32
N ASP A 50 -4.89 -1.83 -11.54
CA ASP A 50 -3.96 -2.18 -12.61
C ASP A 50 -2.58 -1.65 -12.23
N PHE A 51 -1.67 -2.55 -11.90
CA PHE A 51 -0.30 -2.23 -11.53
C PHE A 51 0.64 -2.54 -12.69
N ASP A 52 0.94 -1.52 -13.51
CA ASP A 52 2.00 -1.64 -14.53
C ASP A 52 3.40 -1.45 -13.91
N HIS A 53 3.51 -0.48 -12.99
CA HIS A 53 4.77 -0.16 -12.32
C HIS A 53 4.50 0.47 -10.95
N ILE A 54 5.15 -0.06 -9.92
CA ILE A 54 5.21 0.52 -8.57
C ILE A 54 6.68 0.68 -8.23
N VAL A 55 7.05 1.86 -7.73
CA VAL A 55 8.36 2.09 -7.12
C VAL A 55 8.23 1.88 -5.62
N ILE A 56 9.10 1.04 -5.04
CA ILE A 56 9.19 0.78 -3.59
C ILE A 56 10.36 1.59 -3.03
#